data_AF-A0A7S4G6D8-F1
#
_entry.id   AF-A0A7S4G6D8-F1
#
_cell.length_a   1.000
_cell.length_b   1.000
_cell.length_c   1.000
_cell.angle_alpha   90.00
_cell.angle_beta   90.00
_cell.angle_gamma   90.00
#
_symmetry.space_group_name_H-M   'P 1'
#
loop_
_entity.id
_entity.type
_entity.pdbx_description
1 polymer ?
#
loop_
_entity_poly.entity_id
_entity_poly.type
_entity_poly.pdbx_seq_one_letter_code
_entity_poly.pdbx_strand_id
1 'polypeptide(L)'
;MDSITPAARDHYSARGCSILDLHEDQDSTDLDKALATAAGRGCTHAAVIGNFCGGHGRLDHTFGIVQSLFLALAPAGRFEEIVVASDCAAMQLLLPGVHRVQAVPGCACGLVPVHGAA
;
A
#
# COMPACT_ATOMS: atom_id res chain seq x y z
N MET A 1 -4.55 -18.76 -1.65
CA MET A 1 -4.94 -19.01 -3.07
C MET A 1 -6.43 -18.75 -3.35
N ASP A 2 -7.26 -18.47 -2.34
CA ASP A 2 -8.72 -18.49 -2.52
C ASP A 2 -9.29 -17.24 -3.22
N SER A 3 -8.54 -16.14 -3.24
CA SER A 3 -8.95 -14.89 -3.89
C SER A 3 -8.51 -14.76 -5.35
N ILE A 4 -7.60 -15.62 -5.83
CA ILE A 4 -7.12 -15.60 -7.22
C ILE A 4 -7.79 -16.72 -8.02
N THR A 5 -8.37 -16.38 -9.17
CA THR A 5 -8.93 -17.39 -10.07
C THR A 5 -7.80 -18.17 -10.76
N PRO A 6 -8.00 -19.46 -11.13
CA PRO A 6 -7.01 -20.23 -11.88
C PRO A 6 -6.57 -19.51 -13.16
N ALA A 7 -7.52 -18.91 -13.89
CA ALA A 7 -7.23 -18.14 -15.10
C ALA A 7 -6.29 -16.95 -14.85
N ALA A 8 -6.48 -16.20 -13.76
CA ALA A 8 -5.59 -15.10 -13.41
C ALA A 8 -4.20 -15.61 -13.01
N ARG A 9 -4.14 -16.67 -12.20
CA ARG A 9 -2.88 -17.31 -11.79
C ARG A 9 -2.06 -17.74 -13.00
N ASP A 10 -2.67 -18.46 -13.93
CA ASP A 10 -2.01 -18.96 -15.13
C ASP A 10 -1.55 -17.82 -16.04
N HIS A 11 -2.39 -16.78 -16.18
CA HIS A 11 -2.09 -15.59 -16.97
C HIS A 11 -0.81 -14.87 -16.50
N TYR A 12 -0.65 -14.67 -15.19
CA TYR A 12 0.52 -14.03 -14.61
C TYR A 12 1.74 -14.95 -14.58
N SER A 13 1.55 -16.24 -14.31
CA SER A 13 2.64 -17.24 -14.34
C SER A 13 3.27 -17.32 -15.73
N ALA A 14 2.46 -17.34 -16.79
CA ALA A 14 2.93 -17.35 -18.17
C ALA A 14 3.72 -16.08 -18.58
N ARG A 15 3.58 -14.98 -17.83
CA ARG A 15 4.31 -13.71 -18.04
C ARG A 15 5.57 -13.58 -17.19
N GLY A 16 5.97 -14.65 -16.49
CA GLY A 16 7.17 -14.67 -15.65
C GLY A 16 6.96 -14.00 -14.29
N CYS A 17 5.73 -13.75 -13.86
CA CYS A 17 5.47 -13.27 -12.50
C CYS A 17 5.76 -14.39 -11.49
N SER A 18 6.54 -14.09 -10.46
CA SER A 18 6.68 -14.97 -9.31
C SER A 18 5.44 -14.88 -8.43
N ILE A 19 4.75 -16.00 -8.23
CA ILE A 19 3.61 -16.10 -7.32
C ILE A 19 4.11 -16.69 -6.01
N LEU A 20 4.01 -15.91 -4.94
CA LEU A 20 4.37 -16.34 -3.59
C LEU A 20 3.08 -16.71 -2.85
N ASP A 21 3.03 -17.91 -2.30
CA ASP A 21 1.94 -18.35 -1.43
C ASP A 21 2.42 -18.25 0.02
N LEU A 22 1.90 -17.27 0.74
CA LEU A 22 2.26 -16.94 2.12
C LEU A 22 1.05 -17.10 3.05
N HIS A 23 0.18 -18.06 2.76
CA HIS A 23 -1.06 -18.30 3.53
C HIS A 23 -0.82 -18.83 4.95
N GLU A 24 0.36 -19.34 5.28
CA GLU A 24 0.65 -19.84 6.62
C GLU A 24 0.65 -18.70 7.67
N ASP A 25 1.03 -17.49 7.27
CA ASP A 25 0.95 -16.29 8.09
C ASP A 25 -0.49 -15.73 8.03
N GLN A 26 -1.20 -15.76 9.14
CA GLN A 26 -2.54 -15.20 9.28
C GLN A 26 -2.58 -13.95 10.18
N ASP A 27 -1.42 -13.55 10.73
CA ASP A 27 -1.31 -12.40 11.62
C ASP A 27 -1.02 -11.10 10.85
N SER A 28 -0.57 -11.21 9.60
CA SER A 28 -0.32 -10.07 8.70
C SER A 28 -1.25 -10.03 7.49
N THR A 29 -1.51 -8.82 7.00
CA THR A 29 -2.32 -8.63 5.79
C THR A 29 -1.51 -8.93 4.53
N ASP A 30 -2.19 -9.19 3.41
CA ASP A 30 -1.50 -9.39 2.12
C ASP A 30 -0.65 -8.16 1.70
N LEU A 31 -1.07 -6.96 2.09
CA LEU A 31 -0.29 -5.73 1.84
C LEU A 31 1.01 -5.72 2.65
N ASP A 32 0.97 -6.10 3.93
CA ASP A 32 2.16 -6.19 4.78
C ASP A 32 3.19 -7.15 4.18
N LYS A 33 2.73 -8.33 3.76
CA LYS A 33 3.57 -9.36 3.12
C LYS A 33 4.17 -8.88 1.80
N ALA A 34 3.40 -8.16 0.99
CA ALA A 34 3.86 -7.60 -0.28
C ALA A 34 4.95 -6.53 -0.06
N LEU A 35 4.74 -5.61 0.89
CA LEU A 35 5.71 -4.57 1.23
C LEU A 35 6.98 -5.19 1.84
N ALA A 36 6.87 -6.15 2.75
CA ALA A 36 8.00 -6.85 3.33
C ALA A 36 8.84 -7.59 2.25
N THR A 37 8.16 -8.25 1.31
CA THR A 37 8.82 -8.92 0.17
C THR A 37 9.55 -7.93 -0.72
N ALA A 38 8.92 -6.80 -1.06
CA ALA A 38 9.54 -5.75 -1.87
C ALA A 38 10.76 -5.13 -1.16
N ALA A 39 10.64 -4.87 0.13
CA ALA A 39 11.74 -4.36 0.94
C ALA A 39 12.91 -5.37 1.05
N GLY A 40 12.62 -6.66 1.16
CA GLY A 40 13.62 -7.74 1.12
C GLY A 40 14.36 -7.83 -0.21
N ARG A 41 13.77 -7.32 -1.30
CA ARG A 41 14.39 -7.17 -2.63
C ARG A 41 15.13 -5.84 -2.81
N GLY A 42 15.18 -5.00 -1.78
CA GLY A 42 15.88 -3.71 -1.80
C GLY A 42 15.04 -2.55 -2.36
N CYS A 43 13.72 -2.71 -2.53
CA CYS A 43 12.86 -1.60 -2.90
C CYS A 43 12.73 -0.62 -1.72
N THR A 44 12.93 0.66 -2.00
CA THR A 44 12.70 1.76 -1.04
C THR A 44 11.48 2.62 -1.39
N HIS A 45 10.88 2.39 -2.56
CA HIS A 45 9.70 3.09 -3.05
C HIS A 45 8.66 2.08 -3.52
N ALA A 46 7.37 2.36 -3.29
CA ALA A 46 6.28 1.52 -3.78
C ALA A 46 5.05 2.32 -4.20
N ALA A 47 4.35 1.79 -5.20
CA ALA A 47 2.99 2.20 -5.55
C ALA A 47 2.05 1.03 -5.29
N VAL A 48 1.05 1.25 -4.44
CA VAL A 48 -0.02 0.30 -4.12
C VAL A 48 -1.25 0.73 -4.88
N ILE A 49 -1.72 -0.11 -5.80
CA ILE A 49 -2.89 0.17 -6.63
C ILE A 49 -4.05 -0.67 -6.13
N GLY A 50 -5.16 -0.03 -5.79
CA GLY A 50 -6.36 -0.74 -5.36
C GLY A 50 -7.46 0.18 -4.84
N ASN A 51 -8.63 -0.40 -4.60
CA ASN A 51 -9.76 0.32 -4.06
C ASN A 51 -9.58 0.51 -2.55
N PHE A 52 -9.03 1.65 -2.15
CA PHE A 52 -8.86 2.05 -0.74
C PHE A 52 -9.85 3.15 -0.31
N CYS A 53 -10.62 3.72 -1.24
CA CYS A 53 -11.59 4.79 -1.00
C CYS A 53 -12.83 4.62 -1.89
N GLY A 54 -13.92 5.32 -1.56
CA GLY A 54 -15.17 5.29 -2.33
C GLY A 54 -16.23 4.33 -1.80
N GLY A 55 -17.45 4.42 -2.33
CA GLY A 55 -18.66 3.77 -1.78
C GLY A 55 -18.71 2.25 -1.86
N HIS A 56 -17.74 1.61 -2.50
CA HIS A 56 -17.65 0.15 -2.66
C HIS A 56 -16.47 -0.46 -1.87
N GLY A 57 -15.69 0.37 -1.16
CA GLY A 57 -14.56 -0.07 -0.34
C GLY A 57 -14.98 -0.44 1.08
N ARG A 58 -14.28 -1.40 1.67
CA ARG A 58 -14.37 -1.72 3.10
C ARG A 58 -13.57 -0.68 3.89
N LEU A 59 -14.23 0.07 4.76
CA LEU A 59 -13.58 1.13 5.56
C LEU A 59 -12.44 0.57 6.44
N ASP A 60 -12.60 -0.64 6.96
CA ASP A 60 -11.57 -1.32 7.73
C ASP A 60 -10.31 -1.61 6.90
N HIS A 61 -10.45 -1.86 5.59
CA HIS A 61 -9.28 -2.00 4.70
C HIS A 61 -8.54 -0.67 4.55
N THR A 62 -9.24 0.47 4.46
CA THR A 62 -8.61 1.80 4.39
C THR A 62 -7.73 2.04 5.61
N PHE A 63 -8.24 1.77 6.81
CA PHE A 63 -7.46 1.92 8.05
C PHE A 63 -6.34 0.88 8.16
N GLY A 64 -6.57 -0.35 7.71
CA GLY A 64 -5.53 -1.38 7.61
C GLY A 64 -4.36 -0.94 6.72
N ILE A 65 -4.65 -0.33 5.56
CA ILE A 65 -3.64 0.22 4.67
C ILE A 65 -2.83 1.31 5.37
N VAL A 66 -3.46 2.22 6.10
CA VAL A 66 -2.75 3.26 6.87
C VAL A 66 -1.80 2.64 7.90
N GLN A 67 -2.22 1.57 8.59
CA GLN A 67 -1.36 0.84 9.52
C GLN A 67 -0.17 0.17 8.81
N SER A 68 -0.40 -0.48 7.67
CA SER A 68 0.68 -1.09 6.87
C SER A 68 1.70 -0.05 6.40
N LEU A 69 1.22 1.11 5.93
CA LEU A 69 2.08 2.24 5.55
C LEU A 69 2.93 2.70 6.73
N PHE A 70 2.32 2.84 7.91
CA PHE A 70 3.04 3.24 9.11
C PHE A 70 4.16 2.26 9.45
N LEU A 71 3.90 0.95 9.47
CA LEU A 71 4.94 -0.05 9.75
C LEU A 71 6.05 -0.08 8.69
N ALA A 72 5.70 0.15 7.42
CA ALA A 72 6.65 0.11 6.32
C ALA A 72 7.55 1.36 6.21
N LEU A 73 7.07 2.52 6.69
CA LEU A 73 7.74 3.83 6.63
C LEU A 73 8.37 4.28 7.96
N ALA A 74 7.83 3.88 9.11
CA ALA A 74 8.30 4.29 10.45
C ALA A 74 9.79 3.90 10.66
N PRO A 75 10.49 4.34 11.74
CA PRO A 75 11.95 4.31 11.82
C PRO A 75 12.65 2.95 11.61
N ALA A 76 11.94 1.82 11.80
CA ALA A 76 12.43 0.47 11.52
C ALA A 76 12.01 -0.08 10.14
N GLY A 77 11.15 0.65 9.44
CA GLY A 77 10.70 0.43 8.08
C GLY A 77 11.82 0.68 7.06
N ARG A 78 11.56 0.25 5.82
CA ARG A 78 12.55 0.24 4.73
C ARG A 78 12.15 1.10 3.54
N PHE A 79 10.94 1.65 3.56
CA PHE A 79 10.46 2.53 2.51
C PHE A 79 10.73 3.98 2.87
N GLU A 80 11.10 4.76 1.85
CA GLU A 80 11.19 6.21 1.90
C GLU A 80 9.85 6.83 1.47
N GLU A 81 9.17 6.21 0.51
CA GLU A 81 7.88 6.65 0.01
C GLU A 81 7.00 5.47 -0.38
N ILE A 82 5.72 5.55 -0.01
CA ILE A 82 4.68 4.65 -0.53
C ILE A 82 3.46 5.47 -0.93
N VAL A 83 3.04 5.30 -2.18
CA VAL A 83 1.82 5.93 -2.72
C VAL A 83 0.73 4.88 -2.82
N VAL A 84 -0.44 5.15 -2.25
CA VAL A 84 -1.63 4.35 -2.47
C VAL A 84 -2.54 5.10 -3.44
N ALA A 85 -2.86 4.49 -4.57
CA ALA A 85 -3.65 5.11 -5.62
C ALA A 85 -4.83 4.25 -6.04
N SER A 86 -5.93 4.93 -6.37
CA SER A 86 -7.15 4.39 -6.93
C SER A 86 -7.47 5.12 -8.23
N ASP A 87 -8.65 4.86 -8.79
CA ASP A 87 -9.17 5.56 -9.96
C ASP A 87 -9.48 7.04 -9.69
N CYS A 88 -9.77 7.41 -8.44
CA CYS A 88 -10.28 8.74 -8.10
C CYS A 88 -9.48 9.47 -7.00
N ALA A 89 -8.54 8.81 -6.32
CA ALA A 89 -7.75 9.43 -5.27
C ALA A 89 -6.35 8.83 -5.14
N ALA A 90 -5.47 9.59 -4.48
CA ALA A 90 -4.18 9.11 -4.02
C ALA A 90 -3.97 9.52 -2.55
N MET A 91 -3.27 8.68 -1.81
CA MET A 91 -2.93 8.88 -0.41
C MET A 91 -1.47 8.50 -0.18
N GLN A 92 -0.79 9.29 0.65
CA GLN A 92 0.55 9.01 1.14
C GLN A 92 0.59 9.25 2.65
N LEU A 93 1.40 8.46 3.35
CA LEU A 93 1.76 8.76 4.74
C LEU A 93 3.06 9.57 4.75
N LEU A 94 3.01 10.76 5.35
CA LEU A 94 4.16 11.67 5.41
C LEU A 94 4.88 11.51 6.75
N LEU A 95 6.17 11.20 6.72
CA LEU A 95 7.05 11.25 7.89
C LEU A 95 7.42 12.70 8.24
N PRO A 96 7.91 12.99 9.46
CA PRO A 96 8.40 14.32 9.80
C PRO A 96 9.43 14.82 8.79
N GLY A 97 9.19 16.00 8.21
CA GLY A 97 10.05 16.56 7.16
C GLY A 97 9.39 17.66 6.36
N VAL A 98 10.09 18.09 5.31
CA VAL A 98 9.59 19.07 4.33
C VAL A 98 9.14 18.33 3.09
N HIS A 99 7.86 18.48 2.73
CA HIS A 99 7.25 17.78 1.61
C HIS A 99 6.73 18.77 0.56
N ARG A 100 6.80 18.38 -0.71
CA ARG A 100 6.21 19.13 -1.82
C ARG A 100 5.03 18.36 -2.38
N VAL A 101 3.84 18.94 -2.28
CA VAL A 101 2.63 18.38 -2.89
C VAL A 101 2.43 19.02 -4.26
N GLN A 102 2.33 18.18 -5.30
CA GLN A 102 1.95 18.60 -6.65
C GLN A 102 0.61 17.95 -6.98
N ALA A 103 -0.38 18.78 -7.34
CA ALA A 103 -1.73 18.33 -7.67
C ALA A 103 -2.21 18.97 -8.97
N VAL A 104 -3.15 18.28 -9.63
CA VAL A 104 -3.83 18.82 -10.82
C VAL A 104 -4.74 19.97 -10.38
N PRO A 105 -4.79 21.10 -11.12
CA PRO A 105 -5.72 22.18 -10.82
C PRO A 105 -7.16 21.68 -10.69
N GLY A 106 -7.84 22.04 -9.60
CA GLY A 106 -9.20 21.61 -9.30
C GLY A 106 -9.32 20.33 -8.46
N CYS A 107 -8.21 19.63 -8.17
CA CYS A 107 -8.21 18.54 -7.19
C CYS A 107 -8.28 19.07 -5.76
N ALA A 108 -9.00 18.34 -4.90
CA ALA A 108 -8.98 18.57 -3.46
C ALA A 108 -7.74 17.90 -2.85
N CYS A 109 -6.99 18.63 -2.02
CA CYS A 109 -5.89 18.10 -1.23
C CYS A 109 -6.18 18.31 0.25
N GLY A 110 -6.04 17.24 1.04
CA GLY A 110 -6.24 17.27 2.48
C GLY A 110 -5.00 16.76 3.22
N LEU A 111 -4.74 17.31 4.40
CA LEU A 111 -3.73 16.82 5.33
C LEU A 111 -4.45 16.40 6.61
N VAL A 112 -4.31 15.12 6.98
CA VAL A 112 -4.96 14.55 8.17
C VAL A 112 -3.88 14.10 9.14
N PRO A 113 -3.84 14.65 10.37
CA PRO A 113 -2.96 14.14 11.41
C PRO A 113 -3.34 12.71 11.79
N VAL A 114 -2.39 11.78 11.69
CA VAL A 114 -2.61 10.35 12.01
C VAL A 114 -1.97 9.92 13.33
N HIS A 115 -1.02 10.71 13.84
CA HIS A 115 -0.42 10.52 15.16
C HIS A 115 -0.39 11.86 15.91
N GLY A 116 -0.42 11.79 17.24
CA GLY A 116 -0.31 12.98 18.09
C GLY A 116 1.09 13.63 18.01
N ALA A 117 1.20 14.86 18.51
CA ALA A 117 2.50 15.45 18.77
C ALA A 117 3.26 14.57 19.77
N ALA A 118 4.53 14.26 19.45
CA ALA A 118 5.47 13.70 20.41
C ALA A 118 5.87 14.76 21.45
#